data_AF-T2T3N4-F1
#
_entry.id   AF-T2T3N4-F1
#
_cell.length_a   1.000
_cell.length_b   1.000
_cell.length_c   1.000
_cell.angle_alpha   90.00
_cell.angle_beta   90.00
_cell.angle_gamma   90.00
#
_symmetry.space_group_name_H-M   'P 1'
#
loop_
_entity.id
_entity.type
_entity.pdbx_description
1 polymer ?
#
loop_
_entity_poly.entity_id
_entity_poly.type
_entity_poly.pdbx_seq_one_letter_code
_entity_poly.pdbx_strand_id
1 'polypeptide(L)'
;SKLAVCICHDGMIPELAREAAYKGCNVYIRISGYSTQVNDQWILTNRSNAWHNLMYTVSVNLAGYDNVFYYFGEGQICNFDGTTLVQGHRNPWEIVTGEIYPKMADNARLSWGLENNIYNLGHRGYVAKPGGEHDAGLTYIKDLAAGKYKLPWEDHMKIKDGSIYGYPTTGGRFGK
;
A
#
# COMPACT_ATOMS: atom_id res chain seq x y z
N SER A 1 5.95 19.06 1.06
CA SER A 1 5.45 17.66 1.09
C SER A 1 6.61 16.72 0.77
N LYS A 2 6.48 15.43 1.12
CA LYS A 2 7.37 14.36 0.69
C LYS A 2 6.52 13.29 0.02
N LEU A 3 6.74 13.09 -1.27
CA LEU A 3 5.91 12.23 -2.12
C LEU A 3 6.61 10.91 -2.40
N ALA A 4 5.84 9.85 -2.48
CA ALA A 4 6.26 8.58 -3.07
C ALA A 4 5.14 8.07 -3.97
N VAL A 5 5.51 7.26 -4.97
CA VAL A 5 4.58 6.66 -5.92
C VAL A 5 4.67 5.15 -5.86
N CYS A 6 3.53 4.48 -5.96
CA CYS A 6 3.42 3.06 -6.19
C CYS A 6 2.43 2.77 -7.32
N ILE A 7 2.52 1.58 -7.90
CA ILE A 7 1.78 1.23 -9.10
C ILE A 7 0.84 0.06 -8.81
N CYS A 8 -0.46 0.34 -8.88
CA CYS A 8 -1.53 -0.65 -8.94
C CYS A 8 -1.42 -1.70 -7.80
N HIS A 9 -0.92 -2.89 -8.12
CA HIS A 9 -0.76 -4.02 -7.20
C HIS A 9 0.14 -3.74 -6.01
N ASP A 10 1.11 -2.83 -6.14
CA ASP A 10 2.00 -2.45 -5.05
C ASP A 10 1.24 -2.01 -3.79
N GLY A 11 0.11 -1.30 -3.96
CA GLY A 11 -0.69 -0.83 -2.83
C GLY A 11 -1.45 -1.94 -2.08
N MET A 12 -1.43 -3.18 -2.57
CA MET A 12 -1.95 -4.35 -1.84
C MET A 12 -0.91 -4.94 -0.88
N ILE A 13 0.36 -4.55 -1.02
CA ILE A 13 1.48 -5.03 -0.21
C ILE A 13 1.80 -3.93 0.83
N PRO A 14 1.35 -4.06 2.08
CA PRO A 14 1.49 -3.00 3.08
C PRO A 14 2.94 -2.62 3.37
N GLU A 15 3.89 -3.53 3.14
CA GLU A 15 5.33 -3.29 3.25
C GLU A 15 5.81 -2.15 2.34
N LEU A 16 5.21 -1.97 1.15
CA LEU A 16 5.61 -0.90 0.22
C LEU A 16 5.13 0.48 0.69
N ALA A 17 3.92 0.56 1.25
CA ALA A 17 3.46 1.78 1.91
C ALA A 17 4.27 2.10 3.18
N ARG A 18 4.63 1.05 3.94
CA ARG A 18 5.51 1.16 5.11
C ARG A 18 6.89 1.70 4.73
N GLU A 19 7.50 1.15 3.69
CA GLU A 19 8.82 1.57 3.19
C GLU A 19 8.80 3.03 2.71
N ALA A 20 7.76 3.44 1.99
CA ALA A 20 7.59 4.83 1.58
C ALA A 20 7.54 5.78 2.80
N ALA A 21 6.68 5.47 3.78
CA ALA A 21 6.55 6.26 5.00
C ALA A 21 7.83 6.27 5.83
N TYR A 22 8.54 5.14 5.91
CA TYR A 22 9.84 5.00 6.58
C TYR A 22 10.90 5.91 5.95
N LYS A 23 10.90 6.03 4.60
CA LYS A 23 11.72 7.01 3.86
C LYS A 23 11.24 8.46 3.99
N GLY A 24 10.22 8.71 4.81
CA GLY A 24 9.70 10.03 5.14
C GLY A 24 8.54 10.50 4.27
N CYS A 25 7.98 9.66 3.40
CA CYS A 25 6.78 9.99 2.63
C CYS A 25 5.64 10.39 3.57
N ASN A 26 4.97 11.52 3.29
CA ASN A 26 3.75 11.93 3.98
C ASN A 26 2.55 12.07 3.03
N VAL A 27 2.75 11.84 1.73
CA VAL A 27 1.68 11.72 0.71
C VAL A 27 2.05 10.60 -0.26
N TYR A 28 1.33 9.48 -0.19
CA TYR A 28 1.56 8.30 -1.02
C TYR A 28 0.59 8.26 -2.19
N ILE A 29 1.16 8.32 -3.39
CA ILE A 29 0.41 8.37 -4.64
C ILE A 29 0.33 6.96 -5.22
N ARG A 30 -0.89 6.49 -5.49
CA ARG A 30 -1.14 5.19 -6.11
C ARG A 30 -1.81 5.37 -7.46
N ILE A 31 -1.07 5.14 -8.54
CA ILE A 31 -1.62 5.13 -9.90
C ILE A 31 -1.94 3.69 -10.31
N SER A 32 -3.08 3.46 -10.97
CA SER A 32 -3.60 2.10 -11.13
C SER A 32 -4.38 1.87 -12.43
N GLY A 33 -4.38 0.62 -12.85
CA GLY A 33 -5.15 0.07 -13.97
C GLY A 33 -5.77 -1.27 -13.57
N TYR A 34 -6.39 -1.33 -12.39
CA TYR A 34 -7.09 -2.50 -11.89
C TYR A 34 -8.42 -2.71 -12.59
N SER A 35 -8.75 -3.97 -12.83
CA SER A 35 -10.10 -4.40 -13.17
C SER A 35 -11.03 -4.40 -11.94
N THR A 36 -12.33 -4.56 -12.18
CA THR A 36 -13.38 -4.62 -11.13
C THR A 36 -13.23 -5.75 -10.10
N GLN A 37 -12.28 -6.67 -10.25
CA GLN A 37 -12.10 -7.80 -9.31
C GLN A 37 -11.83 -7.35 -7.86
N VAL A 38 -11.25 -6.17 -7.66
CA VAL A 38 -10.71 -5.73 -6.35
C VAL A 38 -11.18 -4.33 -5.93
N ASN A 39 -12.34 -3.86 -6.38
CA ASN A 39 -12.85 -2.51 -6.08
C ASN A 39 -12.97 -2.22 -4.57
N ASP A 40 -13.57 -3.13 -3.79
CA ASP A 40 -13.74 -2.89 -2.36
C ASP A 40 -12.39 -2.99 -1.62
N GLN A 41 -11.52 -3.89 -2.07
CA GLN A 41 -10.16 -4.04 -1.54
C GLN A 41 -9.28 -2.84 -1.90
N TRP A 42 -9.51 -2.19 -3.03
CA TRP A 42 -8.86 -0.93 -3.40
C TRP A 42 -9.21 0.18 -2.39
N ILE A 43 -10.51 0.40 -2.15
CA ILE A 43 -11.01 1.37 -1.17
C ILE A 43 -10.43 1.07 0.22
N LEU A 44 -10.44 -0.19 0.64
CA LEU A 44 -9.90 -0.64 1.92
C LEU A 44 -8.39 -0.36 2.04
N THR A 45 -7.60 -0.77 1.05
CA THR A 45 -6.14 -0.70 1.13
C THR A 45 -5.62 0.73 1.07
N ASN A 46 -6.28 1.62 0.34
CA ASN A 46 -5.91 3.04 0.35
C ASN A 46 -6.11 3.66 1.74
N ARG A 47 -7.20 3.31 2.43
CA ARG A 47 -7.48 3.75 3.81
C ARG A 47 -6.51 3.14 4.81
N SER A 48 -6.26 1.83 4.74
CA SER A 48 -5.37 1.17 5.68
C SER A 48 -3.91 1.57 5.49
N ASN A 49 -3.45 1.76 4.24
CA ASN A 49 -2.12 2.29 3.95
C ASN A 49 -1.93 3.70 4.50
N ALA A 50 -2.98 4.52 4.51
CA ALA A 50 -2.95 5.83 5.14
C ALA A 50 -2.83 5.71 6.67
N TRP A 51 -3.77 4.98 7.29
CA TRP A 51 -3.87 4.77 8.74
C TRP A 51 -2.61 4.17 9.35
N HIS A 52 -2.14 3.04 8.82
CA HIS A 52 -0.99 2.32 9.38
C HIS A 52 0.30 3.14 9.40
N ASN A 53 0.39 4.19 8.57
CA ASN A 53 1.61 4.94 8.30
C ASN A 53 1.53 6.42 8.66
N LEU A 54 0.41 6.88 9.25
CA LEU A 54 0.14 8.31 9.49
C LEU A 54 0.52 9.14 8.26
N MET A 55 -0.07 8.80 7.11
CA MET A 55 0.31 9.29 5.79
C MET A 55 -0.94 9.54 4.96
N TYR A 56 -1.01 10.62 4.18
CA TYR A 56 -2.10 10.78 3.21
C TYR A 56 -1.95 9.76 2.08
N THR A 57 -3.06 9.23 1.56
CA THR A 57 -3.05 8.48 0.29
C THR A 57 -3.86 9.22 -0.76
N VAL A 58 -3.32 9.28 -1.98
CA VAL A 58 -3.96 9.89 -3.15
C VAL A 58 -3.90 8.86 -4.27
N SER A 59 -5.04 8.28 -4.60
CA SER A 59 -5.09 7.07 -5.41
C SER A 59 -6.04 7.27 -6.59
N VAL A 60 -5.67 6.80 -7.77
CA VAL A 60 -6.51 6.86 -8.96
C VAL A 60 -6.37 5.59 -9.80
N ASN A 61 -7.49 5.12 -10.34
CA ASN A 61 -7.54 4.01 -11.29
C ASN A 61 -8.08 4.49 -12.64
N LEU A 62 -7.71 3.80 -13.72
CA LEU A 62 -8.44 3.90 -15.00
C LEU A 62 -9.95 3.65 -14.81
N ALA A 63 -10.76 4.18 -15.72
CA ALA A 63 -12.21 3.97 -15.74
C ALA A 63 -12.69 3.68 -17.17
N GLY A 64 -13.62 2.72 -17.32
CA GLY A 64 -14.20 2.33 -18.60
C GLY A 64 -13.84 0.90 -19.02
N TYR A 65 -14.16 0.54 -20.27
CA TYR A 65 -14.02 -0.82 -20.81
C TYR A 65 -13.08 -0.84 -22.01
N ASP A 66 -12.08 -1.73 -22.02
CA ASP A 66 -11.10 -1.87 -23.11
C ASP A 66 -11.37 -3.07 -24.05
N ASN A 67 -12.57 -3.66 -23.96
CA ASN A 67 -12.98 -4.92 -24.59
C ASN A 67 -12.47 -6.20 -23.91
N VAL A 68 -11.74 -6.09 -22.79
CA VAL A 68 -11.29 -7.23 -21.98
C VAL A 68 -11.67 -7.03 -20.52
N PHE A 69 -11.32 -5.90 -19.94
CA PHE A 69 -11.56 -5.53 -18.55
C PHE A 69 -12.36 -4.24 -18.44
N TYR A 70 -13.23 -4.19 -17.42
CA TYR A 70 -13.77 -2.94 -16.94
C TYR A 70 -12.88 -2.43 -15.81
N TYR A 71 -12.42 -1.19 -15.91
CA TYR A 71 -11.62 -0.49 -14.91
C TYR A 71 -12.54 0.39 -14.06
N PHE A 72 -12.40 0.33 -12.74
CA PHE A 72 -13.43 0.83 -11.84
C PHE A 72 -13.36 2.32 -11.47
N GLY A 73 -12.35 3.08 -11.90
CA GLY A 73 -12.18 4.48 -11.50
C GLY A 73 -11.87 4.66 -10.01
N GLU A 74 -12.88 4.95 -9.20
CA GLU A 74 -12.82 5.07 -7.74
C GLU A 74 -11.59 5.85 -7.22
N GLY A 75 -11.29 6.98 -7.88
CA GLY A 75 -10.28 7.92 -7.39
C GLY A 75 -10.55 8.28 -5.94
N GLN A 76 -9.54 8.23 -5.08
CA GLN A 76 -9.74 8.31 -3.63
C GLN A 76 -8.62 9.09 -2.96
N ILE A 77 -9.02 10.00 -2.08
CA ILE A 77 -8.12 10.75 -1.20
C ILE A 77 -8.45 10.36 0.24
N CYS A 78 -7.48 9.84 0.98
CA CYS A 78 -7.63 9.52 2.40
C CYS A 78 -6.74 10.43 3.25
N ASN A 79 -7.28 10.84 4.39
CA ASN A 79 -6.55 11.52 5.46
C ASN A 79 -5.54 10.56 6.11
N PHE A 80 -4.55 11.10 6.82
CA PHE A 80 -3.52 10.30 7.51
C PHE A 80 -4.06 9.40 8.63
N ASP A 81 -5.29 9.63 9.09
CA ASP A 81 -6.01 8.78 10.04
C ASP A 81 -6.84 7.65 9.38
N GLY A 82 -6.78 7.51 8.05
CA GLY A 82 -7.53 6.50 7.29
C GLY A 82 -8.96 6.87 6.92
N THR A 83 -9.42 8.07 7.28
CA THR A 83 -10.72 8.60 6.84
C THR A 83 -10.66 8.94 5.36
N THR A 84 -11.63 8.49 4.57
CA THR A 84 -11.77 8.95 3.18
C THR A 84 -12.29 10.38 3.16
N LEU A 85 -11.52 11.28 2.56
CA LEU A 85 -11.91 12.69 2.38
C LEU A 85 -12.79 12.85 1.14
N VAL A 86 -12.42 12.20 0.04
CA VAL A 86 -13.14 12.25 -1.23
C VAL A 86 -13.06 10.89 -1.92
N GLN A 87 -14.17 10.49 -2.55
CA GLN A 87 -14.33 9.23 -3.27
C GLN A 87 -15.02 9.51 -4.60
N GLY A 88 -14.35 9.17 -5.71
CA GLY A 88 -14.93 9.17 -7.04
C GLY A 88 -15.74 7.91 -7.31
N HIS A 89 -16.54 7.96 -8.36
CA HIS A 89 -17.35 6.87 -8.87
C HIS A 89 -16.57 6.08 -9.93
N ARG A 90 -17.30 5.37 -10.82
CA ARG A 90 -16.73 4.48 -11.83
C ARG A 90 -16.78 5.05 -13.24
N ASN A 91 -16.91 6.36 -13.36
CA ASN A 91 -17.15 7.01 -14.65
C ASN A 91 -15.82 7.39 -15.32
N PRO A 92 -15.66 7.13 -16.63
CA PRO A 92 -14.61 7.75 -17.41
C PRO A 92 -14.64 9.28 -17.26
N TRP A 93 -13.45 9.90 -17.24
CA TRP A 93 -13.27 11.36 -17.17
C TRP A 93 -13.69 12.03 -15.86
N GLU A 94 -14.05 11.28 -14.83
CA GLU A 94 -14.28 11.85 -13.50
C GLU A 94 -12.98 12.41 -12.92
N ILE A 95 -13.06 13.62 -12.35
CA ILE A 95 -11.95 14.28 -11.68
C ILE A 95 -12.23 14.31 -10.19
N VAL A 96 -11.32 13.74 -9.41
CA VAL A 96 -11.38 13.75 -7.94
C VAL A 96 -10.42 14.80 -7.41
N THR A 97 -10.93 15.80 -6.72
CA THR A 97 -10.14 16.88 -6.11
C THR A 97 -10.35 16.95 -4.61
N GLY A 98 -9.29 17.22 -3.84
CA GLY A 98 -9.39 17.46 -2.41
C GLY A 98 -8.13 18.14 -1.88
N GLU A 99 -8.30 18.95 -0.84
CA GLU A 99 -7.17 19.56 -0.14
C GLU A 99 -6.58 18.59 0.89
N ILE A 100 -5.26 18.53 0.97
CA ILE A 100 -4.53 17.80 2.00
C ILE A 100 -3.48 18.72 2.62
N TYR A 101 -3.18 18.51 3.90
CA TYR A 101 -2.26 19.36 4.65
C TYR A 101 -1.12 18.49 5.22
N PRO A 102 -0.07 18.17 4.43
CA PRO A 102 0.96 17.19 4.80
C PRO A 102 1.64 17.46 6.16
N LYS A 103 1.72 18.73 6.57
CA LYS A 103 2.26 19.13 7.87
C LYS A 103 1.47 18.55 9.05
N MET A 104 0.17 18.30 8.90
CA MET A 104 -0.65 17.67 9.94
C MET A 104 -0.23 16.21 10.17
N ALA A 105 0.07 15.46 9.11
CA ALA A 105 0.62 14.11 9.23
C ALA A 105 1.99 14.11 9.91
N ASP A 106 2.86 15.06 9.55
CA ASP A 106 4.17 15.22 10.21
C ASP A 106 4.02 15.54 11.69
N ASN A 107 3.09 16.43 12.05
CA ASN A 107 2.82 16.76 13.45
C ASN A 107 2.28 15.53 14.22
N ALA A 108 1.36 14.77 13.62
CA ALA A 108 0.85 13.53 14.22
C ALA A 108 1.97 12.52 14.50
N ARG A 109 2.89 12.32 13.55
CA ARG A 109 4.06 11.44 13.72
C ARG A 109 4.97 11.85 14.87
N LEU A 110 5.03 13.15 15.19
CA LEU A 110 5.86 13.67 16.29
C LEU A 110 5.14 13.67 17.64
N SER A 111 3.82 13.87 17.66
CA SER A 111 3.09 14.18 18.89
C SER A 111 2.08 13.12 19.32
N TRP A 112 1.68 12.19 18.46
CA TRP A 112 0.78 11.11 18.86
C TRP A 112 1.51 10.14 19.79
N GLY A 113 0.90 9.86 20.94
CA GLY A 113 1.35 8.81 21.85
C GLY A 113 0.70 7.47 21.49
N LEU A 114 -0.60 7.38 21.72
CA LEU A 114 -1.40 6.25 21.22
C LEU A 114 -1.53 6.34 19.70
N GLU A 115 -1.51 5.18 19.03
CA GLU A 115 -1.64 5.05 17.57
C GLU A 115 -0.52 5.69 16.73
N ASN A 116 0.65 5.97 17.31
CA ASN A 116 1.86 6.27 16.55
C ASN A 116 2.49 4.99 15.96
N ASN A 117 1.72 4.36 15.07
CA ASN A 117 1.95 3.00 14.61
C ASN A 117 3.27 2.83 13.85
N ILE A 118 3.68 3.85 13.10
CA ILE A 118 4.97 3.86 12.39
C ILE A 118 6.16 3.86 13.35
N TYR A 119 6.08 4.55 14.50
CA TYR A 119 7.13 4.55 15.52
C TYR A 119 7.10 3.25 16.35
N ASN A 120 5.90 2.84 16.78
CA ASN A 120 5.70 1.72 17.70
C ASN A 120 6.18 0.37 17.15
N LEU A 121 6.22 0.19 15.82
CA LEU A 121 6.72 -1.02 15.18
C LEU A 121 8.14 -1.40 15.64
N GLY A 122 9.02 -0.41 15.83
CA GLY A 122 10.42 -0.60 16.23
C GLY A 122 10.76 -0.23 17.67
N HIS A 123 9.75 0.10 18.50
CA HIS A 123 9.93 0.58 19.87
C HIS A 123 8.84 0.02 20.80
N ARG A 124 8.64 -1.30 20.78
CA ARG A 124 7.49 -1.93 21.44
C ARG A 124 7.59 -1.88 22.96
N GLY A 125 6.47 -1.71 23.65
CA GLY A 125 6.40 -1.83 25.10
C GLY A 125 7.27 -0.82 25.85
N TYR A 126 7.45 0.39 25.32
CA TYR A 126 8.36 1.39 25.88
C TYR A 126 8.01 1.84 27.31
N VAL A 127 6.77 1.62 27.77
CA VAL A 127 6.37 1.82 29.18
C VAL A 127 7.03 0.79 30.10
N ALA A 128 7.11 -0.47 29.67
CA ALA A 128 7.71 -1.56 30.44
C ALA A 128 9.25 -1.59 30.31
N LYS A 129 9.78 -1.19 29.15
CA LYS A 129 11.21 -1.16 28.85
C LYS A 129 11.59 0.21 28.30
N PRO A 130 12.29 1.09 29.05
CA PRO A 130 12.74 2.38 28.53
C PRO A 130 13.51 2.24 27.22
N GLY A 131 13.12 3.01 26.20
CA GLY A 131 13.63 2.91 24.82
C GLY A 131 12.91 1.88 23.93
N GLY A 132 12.13 0.96 24.52
CA GLY A 132 11.35 -0.05 23.82
C GLY A 132 12.14 -1.31 23.43
N GLU A 133 11.41 -2.34 23.00
CA GLU A 133 11.96 -3.51 22.32
C GLU A 133 11.99 -3.28 20.81
N HIS A 134 13.18 -3.40 20.24
CA HIS A 134 13.44 -3.15 18.83
C HIS A 134 13.17 -4.36 17.95
N ASP A 135 13.23 -5.59 18.49
CA ASP A 135 12.84 -6.79 17.76
C ASP A 135 11.32 -7.01 17.89
N ALA A 136 10.60 -6.86 16.76
CA ALA A 136 9.18 -7.14 16.68
C ALA A 136 8.85 -8.65 16.72
N GLY A 137 9.84 -9.53 16.58
CA GLY A 137 9.67 -10.99 16.53
C GLY A 137 9.05 -11.49 15.23
N LEU A 138 8.98 -10.66 14.19
CA LEU A 138 8.36 -10.97 12.91
C LEU A 138 9.29 -11.80 12.03
N THR A 139 9.12 -13.13 12.04
CA THR A 139 9.97 -14.06 11.28
C THR A 139 9.92 -13.79 9.78
N TYR A 140 8.75 -13.47 9.23
CA TYR A 140 8.60 -13.20 7.80
C TYR A 140 9.45 -12.02 7.31
N ILE A 141 9.68 -11.00 8.15
CA ILE A 141 10.58 -9.86 7.84
C ILE A 141 12.03 -10.35 7.79
N LYS A 142 12.43 -11.18 8.76
CA LYS A 142 13.79 -11.76 8.81
C LYS A 142 14.05 -12.66 7.61
N ASP A 143 13.09 -13.50 7.26
CA ASP A 143 13.17 -14.40 6.11
C ASP A 143 13.19 -13.62 4.79
N LEU A 144 12.34 -12.60 4.64
CA LEU A 144 12.32 -11.72 3.49
C LEU A 144 13.67 -10.99 3.31
N ALA A 145 14.20 -10.41 4.37
CA ALA A 145 15.50 -9.72 4.35
C ALA A 145 16.66 -10.66 3.99
N ALA A 146 16.57 -11.94 4.37
CA ALA A 146 17.54 -12.97 4.05
C ALA A 146 17.37 -13.60 2.66
N GLY A 147 16.36 -13.19 1.87
CA GLY A 147 16.03 -13.80 0.58
C GLY A 147 15.48 -15.23 0.70
N LYS A 148 14.84 -15.54 1.84
CA LYS A 148 14.34 -16.88 2.21
C LYS A 148 12.83 -16.88 2.53
N TYR A 149 12.09 -15.86 2.11
CA TYR A 149 10.63 -15.84 2.27
C TYR A 149 10.01 -17.06 1.59
N LYS A 150 9.41 -17.95 2.39
CA LYS A 150 8.72 -19.15 1.90
C LYS A 150 7.44 -19.38 2.71
N LEU A 151 6.31 -19.50 2.03
CA LEU A 151 5.05 -19.83 2.72
C LEU A 151 5.03 -21.32 3.11
N PRO A 152 4.45 -21.71 4.27
CA PRO A 152 4.36 -23.12 4.66
C PRO A 152 3.61 -24.02 3.67
N TRP A 153 2.72 -23.45 2.85
CA TRP A 153 1.95 -24.16 1.82
C TRP A 153 2.41 -23.86 0.39
N GLU A 154 3.57 -23.20 0.21
CA GLU A 154 4.06 -22.79 -1.12
C GLU A 154 4.22 -23.98 -2.08
N ASP A 155 4.59 -25.15 -1.56
CA ASP A 155 4.75 -26.37 -2.35
C ASP A 155 3.40 -26.86 -2.94
N HIS A 156 2.26 -26.43 -2.39
CA HIS A 156 0.91 -26.75 -2.87
C HIS A 156 0.27 -25.67 -3.76
N MET A 157 0.94 -24.53 -3.99
CA MET A 157 0.39 -23.49 -4.85
C MET A 157 0.34 -23.95 -6.31
N LYS A 158 -0.81 -23.72 -6.96
CA LYS A 158 -1.08 -24.16 -8.35
C LYS A 158 -0.58 -23.18 -9.41
N ILE A 159 -0.58 -21.88 -9.11
CA ILE A 159 -0.18 -20.82 -10.04
C ILE A 159 1.16 -20.27 -9.56
N LYS A 160 2.24 -20.57 -10.30
CA LYS A 160 3.62 -20.14 -9.99
C LYS A 160 4.32 -19.44 -11.16
N ASP A 161 3.64 -19.36 -12.31
CA ASP A 161 4.13 -18.70 -13.52
C ASP A 161 2.94 -18.15 -14.33
N GLY A 162 3.24 -17.55 -15.48
CA GLY A 162 2.25 -16.90 -16.33
C GLY A 162 1.48 -17.83 -17.29
N SER A 163 1.64 -19.16 -17.20
CA SER A 163 1.09 -20.10 -18.19
C SER A 163 -0.43 -20.03 -18.35
N ILE A 164 -1.16 -19.71 -17.28
CA ILE A 164 -2.62 -19.53 -17.32
C ILE A 164 -3.06 -18.37 -18.24
N TYR A 165 -2.16 -17.42 -18.51
CA TYR A 165 -2.35 -16.32 -19.45
C TYR A 165 -1.67 -16.58 -20.81
N GLY A 166 -1.28 -17.82 -21.10
CA GLY A 166 -0.65 -18.22 -22.36
C GLY A 166 0.84 -17.90 -22.47
N TYR A 167 1.49 -17.55 -21.36
CA TYR A 167 2.91 -17.20 -21.36
C TYR A 167 3.82 -18.44 -21.26
N PRO A 168 4.84 -18.61 -22.15
CA PRO A 168 5.85 -19.65 -22.00
C PRO A 168 6.56 -19.65 -20.65
N THR A 169 6.80 -20.86 -20.13
CA THR A 169 7.49 -21.15 -18.86
C THR A 169 9.01 -21.33 -19.01
N THR A 170 9.50 -21.27 -20.24
CA THR A 170 10.93 -21.35 -20.59
C THR A 170 11.32 -20.17 -21.48
N GLY A 171 12.55 -19.68 -21.32
CA GLY A 171 13.05 -18.47 -22.00
C GLY A 171 12.78 -17.20 -21.18
N GLY A 172 13.85 -16.53 -20.75
CA GLY A 172 13.75 -15.25 -20.04
C GLY A 172 13.14 -14.18 -20.93
N ARG A 173 12.20 -13.40 -20.40
CA ARG A 173 11.49 -12.33 -21.13
C ARG A 173 12.03 -10.94 -20.89
N PHE A 174 12.87 -10.81 -19.88
CA PHE A 174 13.72 -9.66 -19.72
C PHE A 174 15.02 -10.04 -20.43
N GLY A 175 15.34 -9.33 -21.52
CA GLY A 175 16.68 -9.40 -22.10
C GLY A 175 17.73 -9.16 -21.01
N LYS A 176 18.96 -9.63 -21.25
CA LYS A 176 20.08 -9.42 -20.32
C LYS A 176 20.17 -7.97 -19.84
#